data_AF-A0A0I9N3W6-F1
#
_entry.id   AF-A0A0I9N3W6-F1
#
_cell.length_a   1.000
_cell.length_b   1.000
_cell.length_c   1.000
_cell.angle_alpha   90.00
_cell.angle_beta   90.00
_cell.angle_gamma   90.00
#
_symmetry.space_group_name_H-M   'P 1'
#
loop_
_entity.id
_entity.type
_entity.pdbx_description
1 polymer ?
#
loop_
_entity_poly.entity_id
_entity_poly.type
_entity_poly.pdbx_seq_one_letter_code
_entity_poly.pdbx_strand_id
1 'polypeptide(L)'
;MFHFSDILFDSTGNLLDVSRVLVQLRYVGASNQSRAMRILKNIAKSRTIKTGVYADFFQFAEQYDAMLPGTLSTIAIASFAVIIVSLLLIPKKVTTFWVSLSIITVNVGILGFMTFWNVRLDFISMITIVMSVGFCIDFASHLAFNFAKDEGISTSERMRNALYNVGVPIIQSASSTIIGKY
;
A
#
# COMPACT_ATOMS: atom_id res chain seq x y z
N MET A 1 -37.30 -11.30 -12.21
CA MET A 1 -37.55 -12.45 -13.09
C MET A 1 -36.58 -13.53 -12.66
N PHE A 2 -37.03 -14.51 -11.86
CA PHE A 2 -36.20 -15.63 -11.41
C PHE A 2 -35.91 -16.53 -12.62
N HIS A 3 -34.64 -16.82 -12.89
CA HIS A 3 -34.22 -17.71 -13.97
C HIS A 3 -33.93 -19.09 -13.39
N PHE A 4 -34.30 -20.16 -14.11
CA PHE A 4 -34.17 -21.57 -13.70
C PHE A 4 -32.73 -22.04 -13.40
N SER A 5 -31.72 -21.17 -13.54
CA SER A 5 -30.30 -21.44 -13.28
C SER A 5 -29.84 -21.16 -11.83
N ASP A 6 -30.74 -20.73 -10.94
CA ASP A 6 -30.39 -20.33 -9.57
C ASP A 6 -30.28 -21.50 -8.57
N ILE A 7 -30.61 -22.73 -8.99
CA ILE A 7 -30.59 -23.93 -8.16
C ILE A 7 -29.84 -25.04 -8.90
N LEU A 8 -28.70 -25.47 -8.35
CA LEU A 8 -27.95 -26.62 -8.83
C LEU A 8 -28.17 -27.79 -7.88
N PHE A 9 -28.68 -28.88 -8.45
CA PHE A 9 -28.82 -30.16 -7.77
C PHE A 9 -27.60 -31.03 -8.06
N ASP A 10 -27.22 -31.87 -7.10
CA ASP A 10 -26.21 -32.89 -7.29
C ASP A 10 -26.65 -33.89 -8.38
N SER A 11 -25.69 -34.60 -8.98
CA SER A 11 -25.83 -35.62 -10.02
C SER A 11 -26.86 -36.73 -9.74
N THR A 12 -27.25 -36.92 -8.46
CA THR A 12 -28.30 -37.85 -8.02
C THR A 12 -29.70 -37.22 -7.83
N GLY A 13 -29.85 -35.90 -8.03
CA GLY A 13 -31.14 -35.18 -7.99
C GLY A 13 -31.78 -35.01 -6.60
N ASN A 14 -31.18 -35.56 -5.55
CA ASN A 14 -31.77 -35.61 -4.20
C ASN A 14 -31.21 -34.56 -3.23
N LEU A 15 -30.05 -33.97 -3.53
CA LEU A 15 -29.38 -32.98 -2.68
C LEU A 15 -29.16 -31.68 -3.45
N LEU A 16 -29.43 -30.57 -2.77
CA LEU A 16 -29.23 -29.22 -3.31
C LEU A 16 -27.80 -28.78 -2.99
N ASP A 17 -27.00 -28.56 -4.04
CA ASP A 17 -25.57 -28.26 -3.92
C ASP A 17 -25.35 -26.74 -3.79
N VAL A 18 -26.04 -25.94 -4.62
CA VAL A 18 -25.96 -24.48 -4.58
C VAL A 18 -27.34 -23.87 -4.86
N SER A 19 -27.73 -22.89 -4.05
CA SER A 19 -28.87 -22.01 -4.34
C SER A 19 -28.45 -20.55 -4.20
N ARG A 20 -28.89 -19.71 -5.15
CA ARG A 20 -28.67 -18.27 -5.14
C ARG A 20 -30.00 -17.55 -4.91
N VAL A 21 -29.99 -16.55 -4.04
CA VAL A 21 -31.14 -15.67 -3.79
C VAL A 21 -30.74 -14.24 -4.10
N LEU A 22 -31.44 -13.62 -5.04
CA LEU A 22 -31.21 -12.24 -5.43
C LEU A 22 -31.92 -11.29 -4.46
N VAL A 23 -31.15 -10.43 -3.81
CA VAL A 23 -31.66 -9.38 -2.91
C VAL A 23 -31.30 -8.03 -3.50
N GLN A 24 -32.32 -7.22 -3.81
CA GLN A 24 -32.09 -5.84 -4.25
C GLN A 24 -31.79 -4.95 -3.06
N LEU A 25 -30.65 -4.26 -3.12
CA LEU A 25 -30.22 -3.29 -2.12
C LEU A 25 -30.77 -1.91 -2.50
N ARG A 26 -31.55 -1.30 -1.62
CA ARG A 26 -32.05 0.08 -1.79
C ARG A 26 -31.17 1.04 -0.98
N TYR A 27 -30.88 2.22 -1.53
CA TYR A 27 -30.10 3.30 -0.86
C TYR A 27 -28.58 3.04 -0.64
N VAL A 28 -27.93 2.21 -1.47
CA VAL A 28 -26.46 2.06 -1.42
C VAL A 28 -25.81 3.06 -2.38
N GLY A 29 -25.28 4.16 -1.83
CA GLY A 29 -24.42 5.11 -2.56
C GLY A 29 -22.93 4.84 -2.35
N ALA A 30 -22.06 5.50 -3.12
CA ALA A 30 -20.61 5.28 -3.12
C ALA A 30 -19.94 5.37 -1.74
N SER A 31 -20.43 6.24 -0.84
CA SER A 31 -19.89 6.38 0.51
C SER A 31 -20.28 5.25 1.49
N ASN A 32 -21.34 4.49 1.18
CA ASN A 32 -21.92 3.49 2.09
C ASN A 32 -21.68 2.04 1.60
N GLN A 33 -21.00 1.84 0.47
CA GLN A 33 -20.73 0.53 -0.11
C GLN A 33 -19.93 -0.39 0.83
N SER A 34 -18.81 0.10 1.40
CA SER A 34 -18.02 -0.64 2.40
C SER A 34 -18.84 -1.05 3.62
N ARG A 35 -19.71 -0.16 4.10
CA ARG A 35 -20.56 -0.43 5.27
C ARG A 35 -21.61 -1.49 4.97
N ALA A 36 -22.29 -1.38 3.82
CA ALA A 36 -23.29 -2.34 3.38
C ALA A 36 -22.68 -3.74 3.20
N MET A 37 -21.51 -3.82 2.55
CA MET A 37 -20.76 -5.05 2.37
C MET A 37 -20.39 -5.70 3.71
N ARG A 38 -19.83 -4.93 4.65
CA ARG A 38 -19.44 -5.45 5.97
C ARG A 38 -20.64 -5.98 6.76
N ILE A 39 -21.79 -5.31 6.71
CA ILE A 39 -23.03 -5.78 7.34
C ILE A 39 -23.47 -7.11 6.71
N LEU A 40 -23.52 -7.19 5.39
CA LEU A 40 -23.93 -8.40 4.67
C LEU A 40 -22.99 -9.57 4.94
N LYS A 41 -21.67 -9.35 4.94
CA LYS A 41 -20.67 -10.35 5.32
C LYS A 41 -20.84 -10.82 6.77
N ASN A 42 -21.12 -9.91 7.70
CA ASN A 42 -21.35 -10.27 9.10
C ASN A 42 -22.62 -11.09 9.30
N ILE A 43 -23.70 -10.76 8.59
CA ILE A 43 -24.95 -11.53 8.61
C ILE A 43 -24.71 -12.95 8.06
N ALA A 44 -23.97 -13.07 6.96
CA ALA A 44 -23.62 -14.36 6.38
C ALA A 44 -22.75 -15.21 7.33
N LYS A 45 -21.77 -14.59 8.00
CA LYS A 45 -20.88 -15.26 8.97
C LYS A 45 -21.61 -15.70 10.25
N SER A 46 -22.70 -15.01 10.61
CA SER A 46 -23.52 -15.34 11.80
C SER A 46 -24.40 -16.57 11.61
N ARG A 47 -24.52 -17.12 10.39
CA ARG A 47 -25.38 -18.28 10.11
C ARG A 47 -24.56 -19.57 10.13
N THR A 48 -25.17 -20.64 10.63
CA THR A 48 -24.62 -22.00 10.68
C THR A 48 -24.43 -22.61 9.28
N ILE A 49 -25.14 -22.09 8.28
CA ILE A 49 -25.02 -22.50 6.88
C ILE A 49 -23.92 -21.67 6.22
N LYS A 50 -22.97 -22.33 5.55
CA LYS A 50 -21.94 -21.66 4.73
C LYS A 50 -22.63 -20.87 3.62
N THR A 51 -22.81 -19.58 3.84
CA THR A 51 -23.43 -18.65 2.89
C THR A 51 -22.43 -17.58 2.49
N GLY A 52 -22.33 -17.34 1.19
CA GLY A 52 -21.53 -16.25 0.62
C GLY A 52 -22.45 -15.14 0.11
N VAL A 53 -22.05 -13.89 0.28
CA VAL A 53 -22.75 -12.75 -0.33
C VAL A 53 -21.83 -12.18 -1.40
N TYR A 54 -22.36 -12.02 -2.61
CA TYR A 54 -21.63 -11.50 -3.76
C TYR A 54 -22.42 -10.36 -4.41
N ALA A 55 -21.73 -9.28 -4.74
CA ALA A 55 -22.21 -8.21 -5.58
C ALA A 55 -21.02 -7.58 -6.30
N ASP A 56 -21.20 -7.08 -7.52
CA ASP A 56 -20.07 -6.54 -8.31
C ASP A 56 -19.35 -5.36 -7.61
N PHE A 57 -20.08 -4.58 -6.80
CA PHE A 57 -19.48 -3.48 -6.04
C PHE A 57 -18.71 -3.94 -4.79
N PHE A 58 -18.84 -5.20 -4.35
CA PHE A 58 -18.11 -5.70 -3.18
C PHE A 58 -16.61 -5.73 -3.43
N GLN A 59 -16.17 -6.14 -4.62
CA GLN A 59 -14.74 -6.20 -4.93
C GLN A 59 -14.07 -4.82 -4.74
N PHE A 60 -14.70 -3.75 -5.23
CA PHE A 60 -14.20 -2.39 -5.06
C PHE A 60 -14.23 -1.93 -3.61
N ALA A 61 -15.30 -2.25 -2.87
CA ALA A 61 -15.43 -1.90 -1.45
C ALA A 61 -14.42 -2.64 -0.55
N GLU A 62 -14.18 -3.93 -0.80
CA GLU A 62 -13.16 -4.72 -0.10
C GLU A 62 -11.76 -4.18 -0.36
N GLN A 63 -11.48 -3.84 -1.62
CA GLN A 63 -10.21 -3.27 -2.01
C GLN A 63 -10.01 -1.94 -1.27
N TYR A 64 -11.00 -1.03 -1.32
CA TYR A 64 -10.92 0.27 -0.65
C TYR A 64 -10.69 0.15 0.88
N ASP A 65 -11.39 -0.77 1.54
CA ASP A 65 -11.24 -1.02 2.97
C ASP A 65 -9.86 -1.63 3.32
N ALA A 66 -9.31 -2.50 2.47
CA ALA A 66 -8.03 -3.17 2.69
C ALA A 66 -6.81 -2.30 2.31
N MET A 67 -7.00 -1.27 1.50
CA MET A 67 -5.92 -0.45 0.93
C MET A 67 -5.17 0.40 1.96
N LEU A 68 -5.88 1.08 2.86
CA LEU A 68 -5.26 1.91 3.90
C LEU A 68 -4.36 1.09 4.84
N PRO A 69 -4.84 0.01 5.49
CA PRO A 69 -3.99 -0.79 6.36
C PRO A 69 -2.86 -1.49 5.59
N GLY A 70 -3.09 -1.89 4.34
CA GLY A 70 -2.06 -2.45 3.47
C GLY A 70 -0.91 -1.47 3.24
N THR A 71 -1.22 -0.22 2.87
CA THR A 71 -0.23 0.84 2.62
C THR A 71 0.57 1.19 3.88
N LEU A 72 -0.10 1.33 5.02
CA LEU A 72 0.59 1.60 6.29
C LEU A 72 1.55 0.47 6.66
N SER A 73 1.12 -0.78 6.46
CA SER A 73 1.94 -1.96 6.77
C SER A 73 3.17 -2.05 5.86
N THR A 74 3.02 -1.82 4.56
CA THR A 74 4.16 -1.85 3.62
C THR A 74 5.17 -0.75 3.92
N ILE A 75 4.70 0.46 4.22
CA ILE A 75 5.56 1.59 4.62
C ILE A 75 6.33 1.25 5.91
N ALA A 76 5.65 0.66 6.91
CA ALA A 76 6.27 0.28 8.17
C ALA A 76 7.35 -0.81 7.99
N ILE A 77 7.04 -1.87 7.23
CA ILE A 77 7.97 -2.97 6.96
C ILE A 77 9.19 -2.46 6.18
N ALA A 78 8.97 -1.64 5.16
CA ALA A 78 10.05 -1.09 4.35
C ALA A 78 10.96 -0.16 5.18
N SER A 79 10.38 0.70 6.02
CA SER A 79 11.14 1.55 6.94
C SER A 79 11.97 0.74 7.93
N PHE A 80 11.40 -0.33 8.47
CA PHE A 80 12.10 -1.24 9.37
C PHE A 80 13.30 -1.93 8.69
N ALA A 81 13.12 -2.38 7.45
CA ALA A 81 14.19 -3.00 6.67
C ALA A 81 15.38 -2.04 6.45
N VAL A 82 15.11 -0.78 6.12
CA VAL A 82 16.19 0.23 5.92
C VAL A 82 16.91 0.54 7.23
N ILE A 83 16.20 0.60 8.35
CA ILE A 83 16.81 0.79 9.68
C ILE A 83 17.76 -0.38 9.99
N ILE A 84 17.36 -1.63 9.71
CA ILE A 84 18.22 -2.80 9.88
C ILE A 84 19.45 -2.73 8.98
N VAL A 85 19.28 -2.44 7.69
CA VAL A 85 20.39 -2.34 6.74
C VAL A 85 21.37 -1.24 7.15
N SER A 86 20.86 -0.07 7.58
CA SER A 86 21.71 1.05 8.05
C SER A 86 22.43 0.76 9.36
N LEU A 87 21.85 -0.05 10.26
CA LEU A 87 22.54 -0.57 11.45
C LEU A 87 23.66 -1.54 11.10
N LEU A 88 23.46 -2.36 10.07
CA LEU A 88 24.45 -3.36 9.64
C LEU A 88 25.62 -2.73 8.87
N LEU A 89 25.37 -1.67 8.10
CA LEU A 89 26.37 -0.99 7.26
C LEU A 89 27.22 0.05 8.00
N ILE A 90 26.74 0.63 9.11
CA ILE A 90 27.42 1.74 9.79
C ILE A 90 27.87 1.32 11.20
N PRO A 91 29.18 1.14 11.45
CA PRO A 91 29.68 0.76 12.77
C PRO A 91 29.61 1.89 13.83
N LYS A 92 29.28 3.14 13.43
CA LYS A 92 29.16 4.30 14.33
C LYS A 92 27.70 4.66 14.64
N LYS A 93 27.28 4.44 15.90
CA LYS A 93 25.89 4.60 16.38
C LYS A 93 25.25 5.98 16.15
N VAL A 94 26.05 7.06 16.14
CA VAL A 94 25.55 8.44 16.02
C VAL A 94 25.02 8.74 14.61
N THR A 95 25.71 8.27 13.58
CA THR A 95 25.29 8.48 12.18
C THR A 95 24.01 7.70 11.88
N THR A 96 23.90 6.47 12.38
CA THR A 96 22.70 5.64 12.21
C THR A 96 21.47 6.29 12.85
N PHE A 97 21.64 6.97 13.99
CA PHE A 97 20.54 7.70 14.63
C PHE A 97 20.00 8.84 13.73
N TRP A 98 20.88 9.65 13.15
CA TRP A 98 20.47 10.72 12.23
C TRP A 98 19.80 10.19 10.96
N VAL A 99 20.28 9.06 10.42
CA VAL A 99 19.66 8.40 9.25
C VAL A 99 18.27 7.86 9.61
N SER A 100 18.12 7.20 10.75
CA SER A 100 16.83 6.72 11.25
C SER A 100 15.84 7.88 11.45
N LEU A 101 16.29 9.00 12.03
CA LEU A 101 15.47 10.19 12.24
C LEU A 101 14.99 10.81 10.92
N SER A 102 15.87 10.88 9.91
CA SER A 102 15.51 11.36 8.57
C SER A 102 14.45 10.46 7.91
N ILE A 103 14.58 9.14 8.04
CA ILE A 103 13.59 8.18 7.50
C ILE A 103 12.24 8.34 8.20
N ILE A 104 12.22 8.44 9.53
CA ILE A 104 10.98 8.67 10.29
C ILE A 104 10.33 9.99 9.83
N THR A 105 11.12 11.04 9.63
CA THR A 105 10.65 12.34 9.19
C THR A 105 10.02 12.29 7.79
N VAL A 106 10.61 11.56 6.84
CA VAL A 106 10.03 11.35 5.50
C VAL A 106 8.71 10.60 5.59
N ASN A 107 8.63 9.53 6.39
CA ASN A 107 7.40 8.76 6.58
C ASN A 107 6.28 9.59 7.21
N VAL A 108 6.60 10.35 8.26
CA VAL A 108 5.67 11.28 8.90
C VAL A 108 5.27 12.39 7.93
N GLY A 109 6.19 12.88 7.10
CA GLY A 109 5.88 13.84 6.04
C GLY A 109 4.82 13.33 5.07
N ILE A 110 4.99 12.11 4.55
CA ILE A 110 4.06 11.52 3.58
C ILE A 110 2.67 11.29 4.20
N LEU A 111 2.61 10.71 5.41
CA LEU A 111 1.34 10.50 6.14
C LEU A 111 0.70 11.83 6.59
N GLY A 112 1.53 12.80 6.96
CA GLY A 112 1.13 14.14 7.37
C GLY A 112 0.56 14.96 6.21
N PHE A 113 1.19 14.93 5.03
CA PHE A 113 0.68 15.59 3.84
C PHE A 113 -0.64 14.96 3.36
N MET A 114 -0.79 13.64 3.44
CA MET A 114 -2.06 12.97 3.13
C MET A 114 -3.20 13.40 4.04
N THR A 115 -2.95 13.49 5.35
CA THR A 115 -3.96 13.91 6.33
C THR A 115 -4.24 15.41 6.23
N PHE A 116 -3.23 16.23 5.96
CA PHE A 116 -3.35 17.68 5.81
C PHE A 116 -4.19 18.10 4.61
N TRP A 117 -4.05 17.42 3.47
CA TRP A 117 -4.73 17.80 2.22
C TRP A 117 -6.12 17.18 2.06
N ASN A 118 -6.59 16.39 3.04
CA ASN A 118 -7.91 15.72 3.01
C ASN A 118 -8.19 15.00 1.68
N VAL A 119 -7.15 14.39 1.11
CA VAL A 119 -7.25 13.68 -0.17
C VAL A 119 -8.02 12.40 0.08
N ARG A 120 -9.11 12.22 -0.69
CA ARG A 120 -9.82 10.95 -0.77
C ARG A 120 -8.83 9.91 -1.30
N LEU A 121 -8.50 8.95 -0.47
CA LEU A 121 -7.56 7.87 -0.73
C LEU A 121 -8.10 6.93 -1.80
N ASP A 122 -7.90 7.26 -3.07
CA ASP A 122 -8.29 6.37 -4.17
C ASP A 122 -7.17 5.38 -4.53
N PHE A 123 -7.50 4.32 -5.26
CA PHE A 123 -6.56 3.25 -5.64
C PHE A 123 -5.36 3.76 -6.42
N ILE A 124 -5.60 4.68 -7.34
CA ILE A 124 -4.56 5.30 -8.15
C ILE A 124 -3.63 6.15 -7.28
N SER A 125 -4.18 6.91 -6.33
CA SER A 125 -3.40 7.73 -5.40
C SER A 125 -2.54 6.85 -4.48
N MET A 126 -3.10 5.74 -3.98
CA MET A 126 -2.36 4.79 -3.15
C MET A 126 -1.14 4.21 -3.87
N ILE A 127 -1.30 3.74 -5.11
CA ILE A 127 -0.18 3.23 -5.90
C ILE A 127 0.90 4.29 -6.03
N THR A 128 0.52 5.53 -6.31
CA THR A 128 1.46 6.65 -6.45
C THR A 128 2.22 6.92 -5.14
N ILE A 129 1.54 6.85 -4.00
CA ILE A 129 2.14 7.02 -2.67
C ILE A 129 3.13 5.89 -2.37
N VAL A 130 2.73 4.64 -2.57
CA VAL A 130 3.60 3.47 -2.31
C VAL A 130 4.83 3.51 -3.22
N MET A 131 4.67 3.85 -4.50
CA MET A 131 5.78 4.06 -5.42
C MET A 131 6.71 5.18 -4.97
N SER A 132 6.15 6.31 -4.53
CA SER A 132 6.95 7.43 -4.00
C SER A 132 7.74 7.03 -2.75
N VAL A 133 7.14 6.29 -1.82
CA VAL A 133 7.84 5.79 -0.63
C VAL A 133 8.95 4.82 -1.02
N GLY A 134 8.68 3.92 -1.97
CA GLY A 134 9.67 2.97 -2.49
C GLY A 134 10.89 3.68 -3.05
N PHE A 135 10.69 4.72 -3.88
CA PHE A 135 11.78 5.55 -4.38
C PHE A 135 12.52 6.28 -3.25
N CYS A 136 11.83 6.90 -2.30
CA CYS A 136 12.48 7.56 -1.15
C CYS A 136 13.39 6.58 -0.36
N ILE A 137 12.91 5.36 -0.15
CA ILE A 137 13.65 4.31 0.55
C ILE A 137 14.87 3.83 -0.24
N ASP A 138 14.71 3.62 -1.54
CA ASP A 138 15.79 3.27 -2.46
C ASP A 138 16.93 4.30 -2.37
N PHE A 139 16.58 5.60 -2.42
CA PHE A 139 17.54 6.69 -2.28
C PHE A 139 18.25 6.69 -0.94
N ALA A 140 17.51 6.52 0.16
CA ALA A 140 18.08 6.49 1.50
C ALA A 140 19.08 5.32 1.64
N SER A 141 18.74 4.14 1.10
CA SER A 141 19.58 2.96 1.16
C SER A 141 20.86 3.09 0.32
N HIS A 142 20.75 3.58 -0.91
CA HIS A 142 21.89 3.80 -1.81
C HIS A 142 22.79 4.92 -1.30
N LEU A 143 22.22 5.98 -0.74
CA LEU A 143 22.97 7.06 -0.11
C LEU A 143 23.74 6.55 1.12
N ALA A 144 23.10 5.76 1.98
CA ALA A 144 23.75 5.17 3.15
C ALA A 144 24.88 4.21 2.75
N PHE A 145 24.66 3.38 1.72
CA PHE A 145 25.67 2.45 1.21
C PHE A 145 26.90 3.16 0.64
N ASN A 146 26.70 4.12 -0.28
CA ASN A 146 27.81 4.87 -0.87
C ASN A 146 28.53 5.71 0.19
N PHE A 147 27.80 6.27 1.16
CA PHE A 147 28.41 6.96 2.29
C PHE A 147 29.26 6.02 3.15
N ALA A 148 28.84 4.78 3.41
CA ALA A 148 29.63 3.84 4.20
C ALA A 148 30.88 3.34 3.47
N LYS A 149 30.81 3.16 2.15
CA LYS A 149 31.90 2.61 1.32
C LYS A 149 33.14 3.50 1.25
N ASP A 150 32.98 4.82 1.30
CA ASP A 150 34.08 5.78 1.14
C ASP A 150 34.82 6.02 2.49
N GLU A 151 35.58 5.03 2.95
CA GLU A 151 36.42 5.15 4.15
C GLU A 151 37.79 5.79 3.79
N GLY A 152 37.87 7.12 3.87
CA GLY A 152 39.15 7.84 3.66
C GLY A 152 39.06 9.32 3.29
N ILE A 153 37.85 9.82 3.01
CA ILE A 153 37.59 11.21 2.58
C ILE A 153 36.89 12.00 3.69
N SER A 154 37.00 13.33 3.67
CA SER A 154 36.27 14.20 4.62
C SER A 154 34.76 13.96 4.52
N THR A 155 34.04 14.07 5.64
CA THR A 155 32.60 13.77 5.71
C THR A 155 31.78 14.56 4.69
N SER A 156 32.16 15.82 4.45
CA SER A 156 31.52 16.72 3.49
C SER A 156 31.72 16.25 2.06
N GLU A 157 32.94 15.85 1.72
CA GLU A 157 33.32 15.36 0.39
C GLU A 157 32.64 14.03 0.08
N ARG A 158 32.56 13.17 1.10
CA ARG A 158 31.89 11.88 1.04
C ARG A 158 30.39 12.03 0.79
N MET A 159 29.75 12.97 1.48
CA MET A 159 28.33 13.27 1.26
C MET A 159 28.10 13.88 -0.12
N ARG A 160 29.01 14.73 -0.62
CA ARG A 160 28.94 15.28 -1.98
C ARG A 160 29.01 14.19 -3.04
N ASN A 161 29.96 13.25 -2.94
CA ASN A 161 30.09 12.15 -3.88
C ASN A 161 28.89 11.20 -3.83
N ALA A 162 28.43 10.83 -2.63
CA ALA A 162 27.27 9.98 -2.48
C ALA A 162 25.99 10.63 -3.05
N LEU A 163 25.80 11.94 -2.82
CA LEU A 163 24.67 12.69 -3.36
C LEU A 163 24.76 12.85 -4.88
N TYR A 164 25.95 13.03 -5.45
CA TYR A 164 26.13 13.11 -6.90
C TYR A 164 25.81 11.77 -7.58
N ASN A 165 26.34 10.67 -7.05
CA ASN A 165 26.12 9.33 -7.61
C ASN A 165 24.66 8.89 -7.53
N VAL A 166 23.96 9.25 -6.44
CA VAL A 166 22.55 8.88 -6.24
C VAL A 166 21.61 9.89 -6.86
N GLY A 167 21.94 11.20 -6.88
CA GLY A 167 21.04 12.27 -7.33
C GLY A 167 20.84 12.34 -8.85
N VAL A 168 21.91 12.13 -9.63
CA VAL A 168 21.84 12.16 -11.11
C VAL A 168 20.80 11.17 -11.67
N PRO A 169 20.81 9.87 -11.31
CA PRO A 169 19.83 8.91 -11.83
C PRO A 169 18.38 9.23 -11.40
N ILE A 170 18.18 9.88 -10.25
CA ILE A 170 16.85 10.27 -9.76
C ILE A 170 16.26 11.37 -10.61
N ILE A 171 17.04 12.43 -10.84
CA ILE A 171 16.59 13.56 -11.65
C ILE A 171 16.29 13.07 -13.07
N GLN A 172 17.11 12.16 -13.59
CA GLN A 172 16.86 11.51 -14.87
C GLN A 172 15.55 10.71 -14.87
N SER A 173 15.28 9.92 -13.82
CA SER A 173 14.05 9.13 -13.67
C SER A 173 12.80 10.02 -13.55
N ALA A 174 12.86 11.08 -12.73
CA ALA A 174 11.79 12.04 -12.55
C ALA A 174 11.49 12.80 -13.84
N SER A 175 12.54 13.27 -14.53
CA SER A 175 12.41 13.97 -15.81
C SER A 175 11.80 13.07 -16.89
N SER A 176 12.23 11.80 -16.98
CA SER A 176 11.67 10.83 -17.91
C SER A 176 10.19 10.57 -17.64
N THR A 177 9.78 10.52 -16.37
CA THR A 177 8.37 10.33 -15.99
C THR A 177 7.51 11.54 -16.34
N ILE A 178 8.03 12.75 -16.15
CA ILE A 178 7.33 13.98 -16.52
C ILE A 178 7.17 14.05 -18.04
N ILE A 179 8.24 13.82 -18.80
CA ILE A 179 8.21 13.87 -20.26
C ILE A 179 7.30 12.77 -20.82
N GLY A 180 7.37 11.53 -20.29
CA GLY A 180 6.56 10.42 -20.78
C GLY A 180 5.06 10.53 -20.46
N LYS A 181 4.65 11.50 -19.64
CA LYS A 181 3.24 11.80 -19.36
C LYS A 181 2.63 12.84 -20.31
N TYR A 182 3.46 13.51 -21.11
CA TYR A 182 3.07 14.44 -22.17
C TYR A 182 3.32 13.79 -23.53
#